data_AF-X1VDE7-F1
#
_entry.id   AF-X1VDE7-F1
#
_cell.length_a   1.000
_cell.length_b   1.000
_cell.length_c   1.000
_cell.angle_alpha   90.00
_cell.angle_beta   90.00
_cell.angle_gamma   90.00
#
_symmetry.space_group_name_H-M   'P 1'
#
loop_
_entity.id
_entity.type
_entity.pdbx_description
1 polymer ?
#
loop_
_entity_poly.entity_id
_entity_poly.type
_entity_poly.pdbx_seq_one_letter_code
_entity_poly.pdbx_strand_id
1 'polypeptide(L)'
;MKGIVFEFKLRKLIIAKIAGFFRLKGYLSRFGPFRLKDLPDPPIRGDNWVVVRTEYCGICGSDTKQVFLHGNRDNPLIGLISFPQVLGHEVVGTIVRTGPFVNIRIGTRITLYPNISCKPRNLPPCKACQEGDYTLCRNFTHGNLSPGIHTGNSSY
;
A
#
# COMPACT_ATOMS: atom_id res chain seq x y z
N MET A 1 -11.75 -7.13 -8.88
CA MET A 1 -11.14 -5.85 -9.33
C MET A 1 -9.76 -6.02 -9.95
N LYS A 2 -9.24 -5.04 -10.71
CA LYS A 2 -7.85 -5.05 -11.21
C LYS A 2 -6.97 -4.18 -10.30
N GLY A 3 -5.77 -4.68 -9.97
CA GLY A 3 -4.79 -3.93 -9.19
C GLY A 3 -3.36 -4.13 -9.70
N ILE A 4 -2.53 -3.11 -9.54
CA ILE A 4 -1.11 -3.17 -9.85
C ILE A 4 -0.39 -3.73 -8.62
N VAL A 5 0.12 -4.96 -8.73
CA VAL A 5 0.74 -5.70 -7.63
C VAL A 5 2.25 -5.76 -7.82
N PHE A 6 2.97 -5.52 -6.73
CA PHE A 6 4.40 -5.79 -6.61
C PHE A 6 4.65 -6.98 -5.70
N GLU A 7 5.34 -8.00 -6.21
CA GLU A 7 5.69 -9.22 -5.48
C GLU A 7 7.20 -9.28 -5.23
N PHE A 8 7.60 -9.09 -3.97
CA PHE A 8 9.00 -9.19 -3.56
C PHE A 8 9.44 -10.66 -3.47
N LYS A 9 9.77 -11.24 -4.63
CA LYS A 9 10.37 -12.59 -4.73
C LYS A 9 11.74 -12.46 -5.39
N LEU A 10 12.79 -12.92 -4.71
CA LEU A 10 14.18 -12.78 -5.17
C LEU A 10 14.37 -13.17 -6.64
N ARG A 11 13.83 -14.33 -7.05
CA ARG A 11 13.86 -14.79 -8.45
C ARG A 11 13.27 -13.77 -9.44
N LYS A 12 12.15 -13.13 -9.10
CA LYS A 12 11.48 -12.14 -9.95
C LYS A 12 12.27 -10.84 -10.03
N LEU A 13 12.85 -10.42 -8.92
CA LEU A 13 13.72 -9.25 -8.85
C LEU A 13 14.96 -9.44 -9.73
N ILE A 14 15.60 -10.62 -9.67
CA ILE A 14 16.75 -10.96 -10.51
C ILE A 14 16.37 -10.94 -11.99
N ILE A 15 15.28 -11.61 -12.37
CA ILE A 15 14.79 -11.61 -13.77
C ILE A 15 14.54 -10.19 -14.27
N ALA A 16 13.86 -9.36 -13.48
CA ALA A 16 13.56 -7.99 -13.85
C ALA A 16 14.82 -7.12 -13.96
N LYS A 17 15.81 -7.28 -13.05
CA LYS A 17 17.08 -6.56 -13.14
C LYS A 17 17.88 -6.93 -14.39
N ILE A 18 18.00 -8.23 -14.70
CA ILE A 18 18.73 -8.69 -15.89
C ILE A 18 18.03 -8.19 -17.14
N ALA A 19 16.71 -8.39 -17.26
CA ALA A 19 15.96 -7.93 -18.42
C ALA A 19 15.99 -6.39 -18.55
N GLY A 20 15.87 -5.68 -17.42
CA GLY A 20 15.90 -4.23 -17.32
C GLY A 20 17.22 -3.61 -17.74
N PHE A 21 18.34 -4.29 -17.43
CA PHE A 21 19.69 -3.89 -17.84
C PHE A 21 19.83 -3.81 -19.36
N PHE A 22 19.29 -4.78 -20.10
CA PHE A 22 19.34 -4.78 -21.56
C PHE A 22 18.27 -3.88 -22.19
N ARG A 23 17.12 -3.72 -21.55
CA ARG A 23 16.01 -2.91 -22.06
C ARG A 23 15.13 -2.43 -20.92
N LEU A 24 14.82 -1.14 -20.88
CA LEU A 24 13.95 -0.53 -19.84
C LEU A 24 12.61 -1.26 -19.65
N LYS A 25 11.96 -1.69 -20.73
CA LYS A 25 10.70 -2.48 -20.66
C LYS A 25 10.87 -3.86 -19.98
N GLY A 26 12.09 -4.32 -19.76
CA GLY A 26 12.42 -5.55 -19.05
C GLY A 26 12.02 -5.53 -17.57
N TYR A 27 12.02 -4.35 -16.91
CA TYR A 27 11.48 -4.20 -15.56
C TYR A 27 9.97 -4.49 -15.48
N LEU A 28 9.25 -4.28 -16.59
CA LEU A 28 7.82 -4.54 -16.75
C LEU A 28 7.53 -5.94 -17.33
N SER A 29 8.54 -6.82 -17.37
CA SER A 29 8.40 -8.18 -17.87
C SER A 29 7.29 -8.93 -17.14
N ARG A 30 6.56 -9.81 -17.85
CA ARG A 30 5.60 -10.73 -17.21
C ARG A 30 6.26 -11.61 -16.15
N PHE A 31 7.55 -11.88 -16.24
CA PHE A 31 8.25 -12.67 -15.23
C PHE A 31 8.77 -11.84 -14.04
N GLY A 32 8.63 -10.51 -14.12
CA GLY A 32 9.03 -9.56 -13.11
C GLY A 32 8.09 -9.48 -11.90
N PRO A 33 8.46 -8.65 -10.91
CA PRO A 33 7.72 -8.47 -9.65
C PRO A 33 6.48 -7.60 -9.82
N PHE A 34 6.45 -6.71 -10.80
CA PHE A 34 5.38 -5.73 -11.06
C PHE A 34 4.40 -6.25 -12.11
N ARG A 35 3.12 -6.40 -11.76
CA ARG A 35 2.08 -6.94 -12.67
C ARG A 35 0.71 -6.34 -12.38
N LEU A 36 -0.08 -6.13 -13.44
CA LEU A 36 -1.52 -6.01 -13.32
C LEU A 36 -2.12 -7.40 -13.01
N LYS A 37 -2.95 -7.49 -11.99
CA LYS A 37 -3.64 -8.72 -11.58
C LYS A 37 -5.11 -8.46 -11.31
N ASP A 38 -5.94 -9.46 -11.57
CA ASP A 38 -7.29 -9.53 -10.99
C ASP A 38 -7.19 -9.97 -9.52
N LEU A 39 -7.87 -9.24 -8.66
CA LEU A 39 -7.92 -9.40 -7.21
C LEU A 39 -9.38 -9.54 -6.77
N PRO A 40 -9.67 -10.31 -5.71
CA PRO A 40 -11.00 -10.32 -5.12
C PRO A 40 -11.29 -8.95 -4.50
N ASP A 41 -12.56 -8.57 -4.45
CA ASP A 41 -12.96 -7.36 -3.74
C ASP A 41 -12.57 -7.48 -2.25
N PRO A 42 -12.06 -6.41 -1.62
CA PRO A 42 -11.54 -6.51 -0.27
C PRO A 42 -12.69 -6.76 0.70
N PRO A 43 -12.51 -7.61 1.73
CA PRO A 43 -13.46 -7.70 2.83
C PRO A 43 -13.42 -6.43 3.67
N ILE A 44 -14.45 -6.20 4.48
CA ILE A 44 -14.37 -5.18 5.51
C ILE A 44 -13.48 -5.71 6.64
N ARG A 45 -12.49 -4.93 7.06
CA ARG A 45 -11.46 -5.39 8.02
C ARG A 45 -11.91 -5.34 9.48
N GLY A 46 -12.95 -4.58 9.80
CA GLY A 46 -13.48 -4.48 11.15
C GLY A 46 -14.47 -3.33 11.30
N ASP A 47 -14.95 -3.15 12.51
CA ASP A 47 -16.15 -2.33 12.77
C ASP A 47 -15.97 -0.83 12.52
N ASN A 48 -14.72 -0.36 12.60
CA ASN A 48 -14.33 1.03 12.35
C ASN A 48 -13.69 1.24 10.96
N TRP A 49 -13.80 0.25 10.06
CA TRP A 49 -13.19 0.31 8.73
C TRP A 49 -14.20 0.66 7.64
N VAL A 50 -13.69 1.20 6.54
CA VAL A 50 -14.45 1.43 5.31
C VAL A 50 -13.80 0.70 4.14
N VAL A 51 -14.60 0.39 3.13
CA VAL A 51 -14.12 0.02 1.80
C VAL A 51 -14.36 1.19 0.86
N VAL A 52 -13.31 1.61 0.19
CA VAL A 52 -13.29 2.77 -0.71
C VAL A 52 -13.01 2.27 -2.11
N ARG A 53 -13.88 2.59 -3.06
CA ARG A 53 -13.65 2.41 -4.50
C ARG A 53 -12.75 3.53 -5.00
N THR A 54 -11.57 3.19 -5.47
CA THR A 54 -10.57 4.07 -6.05
C THR A 54 -11.10 4.59 -7.37
N GLU A 55 -11.13 5.92 -7.50
CA GLU A 55 -11.43 6.60 -8.76
C GLU A 55 -10.12 6.95 -9.46
N TYR A 56 -9.15 7.46 -8.70
CA TYR A 56 -7.83 7.85 -9.18
C TYR A 56 -6.77 7.51 -8.14
N CYS A 57 -5.59 7.15 -8.63
CA CYS A 57 -4.39 7.08 -7.82
C CYS A 57 -3.25 7.81 -8.53
N GLY A 58 -2.56 8.68 -7.80
CA GLY A 58 -1.33 9.29 -8.25
C GLY A 58 -0.18 8.30 -8.37
N ILE A 59 0.87 8.70 -9.08
CA ILE A 59 2.12 7.95 -9.24
C ILE A 59 3.23 8.78 -8.59
N CYS A 60 3.87 8.23 -7.57
CA CYS A 60 4.95 8.89 -6.88
C CYS A 60 6.33 8.43 -7.39
N GLY A 61 7.36 9.20 -7.06
CA GLY A 61 8.75 8.80 -7.29
C GLY A 61 9.15 7.51 -6.55
N SER A 62 8.53 7.22 -5.40
CA SER A 62 8.73 5.97 -4.66
C SER A 62 8.17 4.76 -5.42
N ASP A 63 6.97 4.86 -6.03
CA ASP A 63 6.41 3.81 -6.88
C ASP A 63 7.33 3.56 -8.07
N THR A 64 7.80 4.62 -8.73
CA THR A 64 8.74 4.54 -9.86
C THR A 64 10.03 3.82 -9.45
N LYS A 65 10.64 4.20 -8.32
CA LYS A 65 11.85 3.54 -7.79
C LYS A 65 11.62 2.06 -7.50
N GLN A 66 10.44 1.70 -6.98
CA GLN A 66 10.08 0.32 -6.70
C GLN A 66 9.89 -0.50 -7.99
N VAL A 67 9.21 0.05 -9.00
CA VAL A 67 8.97 -0.62 -10.29
C VAL A 67 10.27 -0.86 -11.05
N PHE A 68 11.13 0.16 -11.14
CA PHE A 68 12.40 0.08 -11.86
C PHE A 68 13.55 -0.49 -11.02
N LEU A 69 13.28 -0.91 -9.77
CA LEU A 69 14.29 -1.46 -8.86
C LEU A 69 15.48 -0.51 -8.66
N HIS A 70 15.24 0.80 -8.73
CA HIS A 70 16.23 1.88 -8.56
C HIS A 70 16.42 2.27 -7.08
N GLY A 71 16.11 1.35 -6.15
CA GLY A 71 16.39 1.52 -4.73
C GLY A 71 17.75 0.91 -4.36
N ASN A 72 18.57 1.66 -3.63
CA ASN A 72 19.67 1.07 -2.88
C ASN A 72 19.11 0.11 -1.80
N ARG A 73 19.94 -0.81 -1.31
CA ARG A 73 19.60 -1.72 -0.19
C ARG A 73 19.10 -0.97 1.05
N ASP A 74 19.49 0.31 1.17
CA ASP A 74 19.10 1.22 2.25
C ASP A 74 17.80 1.97 1.97
N ASN A 75 16.97 1.53 1.02
CA ASN A 75 15.63 2.09 0.88
C ASN A 75 14.80 1.69 2.11
N PRO A 76 14.53 2.60 3.07
CA PRO A 76 13.85 2.26 4.32
C PRO A 76 12.43 1.71 4.06
N LEU A 77 11.87 1.96 2.87
CA LEU A 77 10.59 1.44 2.43
C LEU A 77 10.58 -0.10 2.29
N ILE A 78 11.71 -0.76 2.03
CA ILE A 78 11.75 -2.24 1.93
C ILE A 78 11.50 -2.88 3.32
N GLY A 79 11.99 -2.27 4.40
CA GLY A 79 11.75 -2.72 5.77
C GLY A 79 10.42 -2.26 6.38
N LEU A 80 9.73 -1.34 5.69
CA LEU A 80 8.52 -0.66 6.17
C LEU A 80 7.30 -0.93 5.28
N ILE A 81 7.33 -1.95 4.42
CA ILE A 81 6.20 -2.30 3.55
C ILE A 81 6.01 -3.82 3.56
N SER A 82 4.75 -4.25 3.66
CA SER A 82 4.36 -5.65 3.50
C SER A 82 4.21 -6.04 2.03
N PHE A 83 4.70 -7.23 1.67
CA PHE A 83 4.52 -7.82 0.34
C PHE A 83 3.67 -9.11 0.39
N PRO A 84 2.91 -9.44 -0.67
CA PRO A 84 2.71 -8.67 -1.90
C PRO A 84 1.93 -7.38 -1.64
N GLN A 85 2.27 -6.33 -2.37
CA GLN A 85 1.68 -5.00 -2.17
C GLN A 85 0.90 -4.58 -3.41
N VAL A 86 -0.30 -4.04 -3.22
CA VAL A 86 -0.94 -3.23 -4.27
C VAL A 86 -0.39 -1.81 -4.22
N LEU A 87 0.23 -1.37 -5.31
CA LEU A 87 0.90 -0.08 -5.43
C LEU A 87 -0.07 1.10 -5.44
N GLY A 88 0.50 2.30 -5.31
CA GLY A 88 -0.24 3.56 -5.30
C GLY A 88 -0.72 3.92 -3.91
N HIS A 89 -0.36 5.11 -3.44
CA HIS A 89 -0.62 5.62 -2.08
C HIS A 89 -1.19 7.04 -2.06
N GLU A 90 -1.54 7.56 -3.24
CA GLU A 90 -2.08 8.90 -3.47
C GLU A 90 -3.52 8.75 -4.02
N VAL A 91 -4.43 8.27 -3.17
CA VAL A 91 -5.75 7.77 -3.61
C VAL A 91 -6.86 8.79 -3.39
N VAL A 92 -7.69 8.96 -4.42
CA VAL A 92 -9.02 9.57 -4.35
C VAL A 92 -10.05 8.49 -4.66
N GLY A 93 -11.09 8.41 -3.84
CA GLY A 93 -12.15 7.41 -4.05
C GLY A 93 -13.44 7.71 -3.33
N THR A 94 -14.36 6.77 -3.42
CA THR A 94 -15.71 6.86 -2.85
C THR A 94 -15.98 5.68 -1.92
N ILE A 95 -16.49 5.95 -0.72
CA ILE A 95 -16.87 4.89 0.23
C ILE A 95 -18.02 4.07 -0.35
N VAL A 96 -17.86 2.74 -0.42
CA VAL A 96 -18.90 1.80 -0.90
C VAL A 96 -19.44 0.88 0.19
N ARG A 97 -18.69 0.71 1.29
CA ARG A 97 -19.09 -0.14 2.42
C ARG A 97 -18.46 0.38 3.70
N THR A 98 -19.18 0.24 4.80
CA THR A 98 -18.78 0.74 6.11
C THR A 98 -18.94 -0.35 7.17
N GLY A 99 -18.17 -0.23 8.25
CA GLY A 99 -18.34 -1.07 9.43
C GLY A 99 -19.46 -0.50 10.29
N PRO A 100 -20.02 -1.31 11.21
CA PRO A 100 -21.14 -0.90 12.06
C PRO A 100 -20.86 0.33 12.92
N PHE A 101 -19.60 0.66 13.20
CA PHE A 101 -19.23 1.81 14.04
C PHE A 101 -18.74 3.03 13.24
N VAL A 102 -18.81 2.97 11.91
CA VAL A 102 -18.43 4.10 11.06
C VAL A 102 -19.62 5.03 10.84
N ASN A 103 -19.51 6.26 11.31
CA ASN A 103 -20.49 7.32 11.07
C ASN A 103 -20.13 8.20 9.85
N ILE A 104 -19.91 7.58 8.69
CA ILE A 104 -19.66 8.25 7.41
C ILE A 104 -20.57 7.64 6.36
N ARG A 105 -21.26 8.47 5.58
CA ARG A 105 -22.21 8.02 4.57
C ARG A 105 -21.53 7.28 3.42
N ILE A 106 -22.09 6.16 2.98
CA ILE A 106 -21.74 5.51 1.71
C ILE A 106 -22.00 6.50 0.55
N GLY A 107 -21.07 6.57 -0.40
CA GLY A 107 -21.07 7.58 -1.47
C GLY A 107 -20.24 8.83 -1.15
N THR A 108 -19.75 8.99 0.07
CA THR A 108 -18.82 10.08 0.42
C THR A 108 -17.50 9.92 -0.31
N ARG A 109 -17.03 10.99 -0.96
CA ARG A 109 -15.71 11.07 -1.58
C ARG A 109 -14.65 11.38 -0.54
N ILE A 110 -13.51 10.70 -0.63
CA ILE A 110 -12.41 10.82 0.34
C ILE A 110 -11.05 10.87 -0.37
N THR A 111 -10.05 11.38 0.34
CA THR A 111 -8.64 11.15 0.07
C THR A 111 -8.07 10.21 1.12
N LEU A 112 -7.11 9.36 0.73
CA LEU A 112 -6.46 8.42 1.63
C LEU A 112 -5.23 9.05 2.27
N TYR A 113 -5.15 8.99 3.60
CA TYR A 113 -3.89 9.18 4.31
C TYR A 113 -3.18 7.82 4.41
N PRO A 114 -2.00 7.64 3.78
CA PRO A 114 -1.44 6.30 3.59
C PRO A 114 -0.84 5.69 4.86
N ASN A 115 -0.45 6.50 5.85
CA ASN A 115 0.24 5.99 7.02
C ASN A 115 -0.73 5.35 8.03
N ILE A 116 -0.56 4.05 8.25
CA ILE A 116 -1.32 3.24 9.19
C ILE A 116 -0.65 3.32 10.58
N SER A 117 -1.12 4.25 11.40
CA SER A 117 -0.61 4.54 12.75
C SER A 117 -1.18 3.59 13.84
N CYS A 118 -1.02 3.93 15.13
CA CYS A 118 -1.40 3.07 16.26
C CYS A 118 -2.88 2.69 16.28
N LYS A 119 -3.80 3.65 16.04
CA LYS A 119 -5.25 3.42 16.17
C LYS A 119 -5.77 2.39 15.16
N PRO A 120 -5.47 2.48 13.85
CA PRO A 120 -5.82 1.42 12.89
C PRO A 120 -5.25 0.03 13.24
N ARG A 121 -4.14 -0.03 13.99
CA ARG A 121 -3.44 -1.26 14.41
C ARG A 121 -3.97 -1.87 15.71
N ASN A 122 -5.03 -1.29 16.29
CA ASN A 122 -5.58 -1.64 17.60
C ASN A 122 -4.53 -1.56 18.72
N LEU A 123 -3.71 -0.52 18.71
CA LEU A 123 -2.68 -0.25 19.71
C LEU A 123 -2.96 1.07 20.45
N PRO A 124 -2.53 1.19 21.72
CA PRO A 124 -2.53 2.48 22.40
C PRO A 124 -1.65 3.49 21.64
N PRO A 125 -2.01 4.78 21.64
CA PRO A 125 -1.25 5.80 20.91
C PRO A 125 0.16 5.95 21.51
N CYS A 126 1.20 5.82 20.68
CA CYS A 126 2.56 6.18 21.06
C CYS A 126 2.70 7.71 21.21
N LYS A 127 3.81 8.20 21.79
CA LYS A 127 4.06 9.65 21.99
C LYS A 127 3.71 10.51 20.76
N ALA A 128 4.26 10.19 19.60
CA ALA A 128 3.96 10.93 18.36
C ALA A 128 2.47 10.90 17.97
N CYS A 129 1.78 9.76 18.12
CA CYS A 129 0.34 9.67 17.85
C CYS A 129 -0.50 10.46 18.86
N GLN A 130 -0.05 10.59 20.11
CA GLN A 130 -0.70 11.44 21.12
C GLN A 130 -0.54 12.93 20.79
N GLU A 131 0.61 13.30 20.22
CA GLU A 131 0.91 14.66 19.73
C GLU A 131 0.26 14.96 18.36
N GLY A 132 -0.46 13.99 17.76
CA GLY A 132 -1.09 14.13 16.45
C GLY A 132 -0.17 13.92 15.25
N ASP A 133 1.13 13.66 15.47
CA ASP A 133 2.10 13.37 14.42
C ASP A 133 2.09 11.87 14.06
N TYR A 134 1.11 11.49 13.25
CA TYR A 134 0.98 10.11 12.78
C TYR A 134 2.09 9.67 11.82
N THR A 135 2.86 10.60 11.25
CA THR A 135 3.99 10.27 10.36
C THR A 135 5.15 9.65 11.13
N LEU A 136 5.31 10.04 12.41
CA LEU A 136 6.36 9.55 13.32
C LEU A 136 5.87 8.42 14.23
N CYS A 137 4.81 7.70 13.84
CA CYS A 137 4.33 6.54 14.58
C CYS A 137 5.45 5.51 14.79
N ARG A 138 5.64 5.06 16.03
CA ARG A 138 6.69 4.08 16.38
C ARG A 138 6.23 2.63 16.21
N ASN A 139 4.96 2.42 15.89
CA ASN A 139 4.30 1.11 15.89
C ASN A 139 3.92 0.63 14.49
N PHE A 140 4.60 1.10 13.44
CA PHE A 140 4.31 0.66 12.07
C PHE A 140 4.44 -0.85 11.85
N THR A 141 5.18 -1.57 12.69
CA THR A 141 5.42 -3.01 12.55
C THR A 141 4.68 -3.88 13.56
N HIS A 142 3.85 -3.29 14.42
CA HIS A 142 3.16 -3.98 15.51
C HIS A 142 1.63 -4.00 15.33
N GLY A 143 0.93 -4.77 16.17
CA GLY A 143 -0.52 -4.82 16.23
C GLY A 143 -1.13 -5.88 15.30
N ASN A 144 -2.38 -5.67 14.91
CA ASN A 144 -3.18 -6.64 14.14
C ASN A 144 -3.09 -6.49 12.61
N LEU A 145 -2.26 -5.58 12.11
CA LEU A 145 -2.04 -5.37 10.68
C LEU A 145 -0.62 -5.75 10.29
N SER A 146 -0.45 -6.16 9.03
CA SER A 146 0.87 -6.55 8.54
C SER A 146 1.89 -5.40 8.69
N PRO A 147 3.18 -5.72 8.92
CA PRO A 147 4.20 -4.70 9.21
C PRO A 147 4.38 -3.71 8.06
N GLY A 148 4.39 -2.42 8.39
CA GLY A 148 4.73 -1.34 7.47
C GLY A 148 3.95 -0.04 7.68
N ILE A 149 4.42 1.03 7.03
CA ILE A 149 3.72 2.31 6.99
C ILE A 149 2.37 2.19 6.30
N HIS A 150 2.24 1.28 5.33
CA HIS A 150 1.00 0.93 4.65
C HIS A 150 1.02 -0.52 4.17
N THR A 151 -0.15 -1.11 3.95
CA THR A 151 -0.32 -2.54 3.59
C THR A 151 -0.79 -2.76 2.15
N GLY A 152 -0.74 -1.72 1.33
CA GLY A 152 -1.27 -1.67 -0.04
C GLY A 152 -2.57 -0.87 -0.08
N ASN A 153 -2.63 0.12 -0.97
CA ASN A 153 -3.51 1.27 -0.77
C ASN A 153 -4.51 1.52 -1.92
N SER A 154 -4.30 0.94 -3.10
CA SER A 154 -5.13 1.22 -4.29
C SER A 154 -5.72 -0.05 -4.91
N SER A 155 -6.31 -0.92 -4.10
CA SER A 155 -6.77 -2.21 -4.59
C SER A 155 -8.21 -2.23 -5.09
N TYR A 156 -9.11 -1.37 -4.60
CA TYR A 156 -10.51 -1.29 -5.02
C TYR A 156 -10.84 0.16 -5.31
#